data_AF-G9WJV7-F1
#
_entry.id   AF-G9WJV7-F1
#
_cell.length_a   1.000
_cell.length_b   1.000
_cell.length_c   1.000
_cell.angle_alpha   90.00
_cell.angle_beta   90.00
_cell.angle_gamma   90.00
#
_symmetry.space_group_name_H-M   'P 1'
#
loop_
_entity.id
_entity.type
_entity.pdbx_description
1 polymer ?
#
loop_
_entity_poly.entity_id
_entity_poly.type
_entity_poly.pdbx_seq_one_letter_code
_entity_poly.pdbx_strand_id
1 'polypeptide(L)'
;MNDKSHTIKELADHFSKSKTAIRSALKHANISAVSTPTSTLNSALKYDDSALAYLNKKYGVKANMTKISVGDGQHTQQSNSTLKSANQRTISALIEQLDVLHEQLKVKDGQLSNKDKQIEELHTLLDQSQKLNLSDKKPALVAEKTNKKSLGFFKRLFGADNH
;
A
#
# COMPACT_ATOMS: atom_id res chain seq x y z
N MET A 1 20.73 6.15 -40.62
CA MET A 1 19.97 5.61 -39.49
C MET A 1 20.46 6.35 -38.26
N ASN A 2 19.58 7.13 -37.63
CA ASN A 2 19.96 8.02 -36.53
C ASN A 2 19.80 7.20 -35.24
N ASP A 3 20.82 6.43 -34.87
CA ASP A 3 20.80 5.61 -33.66
C ASP A 3 20.81 6.55 -32.45
N LYS A 4 19.62 6.79 -31.91
CA LYS A 4 19.40 7.77 -30.85
C LYS A 4 19.94 7.18 -29.54
N SER A 5 21.16 7.56 -29.22
CA SER A 5 21.87 7.05 -28.04
C SER A 5 21.68 7.98 -26.85
N HIS A 6 21.17 7.45 -25.74
CA HIS A 6 20.78 8.21 -24.56
C HIS A 6 21.76 8.04 -23.40
N THR A 7 22.09 9.14 -22.71
CA THR A 7 22.94 9.09 -21.52
C THR A 7 22.12 8.68 -20.29
N ILE A 8 22.74 8.08 -19.26
CA ILE A 8 22.07 7.75 -17.97
C ILE A 8 21.32 8.95 -17.38
N LYS A 9 21.86 10.18 -17.54
CA LYS A 9 21.20 11.39 -17.06
C LYS A 9 19.86 11.61 -17.78
N GLU A 10 19.84 11.55 -19.11
CA GLU A 10 18.63 11.72 -19.91
C GLU A 10 17.59 10.64 -19.58
N LEU A 11 18.02 9.40 -19.38
CA LEU A 11 17.13 8.31 -18.97
C LEU A 11 16.56 8.54 -17.56
N ALA A 12 17.40 8.97 -16.62
CA ALA A 12 16.97 9.29 -15.26
C ALA A 12 15.92 10.41 -15.25
N ASP A 13 16.16 11.47 -16.02
CA ASP A 13 15.25 12.61 -16.15
C ASP A 13 13.93 12.17 -16.84
N HIS A 14 14.00 11.39 -17.93
CA HIS A 14 12.82 10.89 -18.66
C HIS A 14 11.90 10.01 -17.81
N PHE A 15 12.47 9.10 -17.01
CA PHE A 15 11.68 8.19 -16.16
C PHE A 15 11.41 8.74 -14.75
N SER A 16 11.87 9.97 -14.45
CA SER A 16 11.80 10.56 -13.10
C SER A 16 12.36 9.61 -12.03
N LYS A 17 13.49 8.96 -12.32
CA LYS A 17 14.19 8.02 -11.42
C LYS A 17 15.62 8.48 -11.16
N SER A 18 16.22 8.00 -10.08
CA SER A 18 17.62 8.28 -9.80
C SER A 18 18.55 7.59 -10.81
N LYS A 19 19.70 8.23 -11.11
CA LYS A 19 20.75 7.65 -11.97
C LYS A 19 21.18 6.25 -11.51
N THR A 20 21.21 6.03 -10.19
CA THR A 20 21.56 4.75 -9.58
C THR A 20 20.50 3.68 -9.85
N ALA A 21 19.21 4.02 -9.80
CA ALA A 21 18.12 3.10 -10.12
C ALA A 21 18.12 2.69 -11.60
N ILE A 22 18.41 3.63 -12.51
CA ILE A 22 18.55 3.32 -13.93
C ILE A 22 19.76 2.40 -14.16
N ARG A 23 20.92 2.69 -13.56
CA ARG A 23 22.11 1.82 -13.66
C ARG A 23 21.87 0.40 -13.13
N SER A 24 21.22 0.25 -11.98
CA SER A 24 20.92 -1.08 -11.43
C SER A 24 19.96 -1.83 -12.34
N ALA A 25 18.94 -1.17 -12.90
CA ALA A 25 17.99 -1.78 -13.81
C ALA A 25 18.64 -2.34 -15.08
N LEU A 26 19.57 -1.58 -15.66
CA LEU A 26 20.29 -1.97 -16.87
C LEU A 26 21.29 -3.09 -16.58
N LYS A 27 21.94 -3.06 -15.41
CA LYS A 27 22.81 -4.15 -14.93
C LYS A 27 22.03 -5.47 -14.79
N HIS A 28 20.84 -5.45 -14.18
CA HIS A 28 19.99 -6.64 -14.05
C HIS A 28 19.49 -7.18 -15.40
N ALA A 29 19.42 -6.34 -16.42
CA ALA A 29 18.99 -6.69 -17.76
C ALA A 29 20.13 -7.16 -18.68
N ASN A 30 21.38 -7.17 -18.19
CA ASN A 30 22.59 -7.41 -18.99
C ASN A 30 22.74 -6.46 -20.20
N ILE A 31 22.25 -5.22 -20.07
CA ILE A 31 22.36 -4.19 -21.12
C ILE A 31 23.62 -3.37 -20.86
N SER A 32 24.63 -3.54 -21.72
CA SER A 32 25.89 -2.80 -21.62
C SER A 32 25.77 -1.43 -22.29
N ALA A 33 26.46 -0.44 -21.71
CA ALA A 33 26.62 0.85 -22.35
C ALA A 33 27.63 0.75 -23.50
N VAL A 34 27.42 1.54 -24.55
CA VAL A 34 28.39 1.77 -25.61
C VAL A 34 29.18 3.03 -25.27
N SER A 35 30.50 2.91 -25.29
CA SER A 35 31.40 4.07 -25.15
C SER A 35 31.52 4.75 -26.52
N THR A 36 30.97 5.95 -26.65
CA THR A 36 31.17 6.75 -27.86
C THR A 36 32.33 7.72 -27.61
N PRO A 37 33.38 7.75 -28.45
CA PRO A 37 34.42 8.74 -28.34
C PRO A 37 33.81 10.12 -28.58
N THR A 38 33.92 10.99 -27.60
CA THR A 38 33.55 12.41 -27.70
C THR A 38 34.82 13.19 -28.07
N SER A 39 34.66 14.37 -28.69
CA SER A 39 35.78 15.24 -29.09
C SER A 39 36.60 15.77 -27.89
N THR A 40 36.15 15.53 -26.67
CA THR A 40 36.82 15.85 -25.41
C THR A 40 37.25 14.56 -24.73
N LEU A 41 38.33 14.59 -23.94
CA LEU A 41 38.99 13.44 -23.28
C LEU A 41 38.09 12.57 -22.35
N ASN A 42 36.78 12.82 -22.31
CA ASN A 42 35.80 12.15 -21.47
C ASN A 42 34.77 11.41 -22.34
N SER A 43 35.00 10.12 -22.60
CA SER A 43 34.03 9.27 -23.30
C SER A 43 32.74 9.13 -22.47
N ALA A 44 31.62 9.59 -23.00
CA ALA A 44 30.33 9.44 -22.34
C ALA A 44 29.75 8.05 -22.62
N LEU A 45 29.33 7.33 -21.56
CA LEU A 45 28.59 6.08 -21.69
C LEU A 45 27.18 6.38 -22.16
N LYS A 46 26.84 5.84 -23.34
CA LYS A 46 25.51 5.95 -23.91
C LYS A 46 24.85 4.59 -24.01
N TYR A 47 23.53 4.61 -24.10
CA TYR A 47 22.68 3.44 -24.15
C TYR A 47 21.80 3.51 -25.39
N ASP A 48 21.68 2.37 -26.06
CA ASP A 48 20.91 2.24 -27.29
C ASP A 48 19.41 2.16 -27.02
N ASP A 49 18.61 2.21 -28.08
CA ASP A 49 17.16 2.09 -28.02
C ASP A 49 16.67 0.80 -27.34
N SER A 50 17.51 -0.26 -27.31
CA SER A 50 17.24 -1.49 -26.56
C SER A 50 17.13 -1.25 -25.05
N ALA A 51 17.99 -0.39 -24.50
CA ALA A 51 17.95 0.04 -23.11
C ALA A 51 16.69 0.86 -22.83
N LEU A 52 16.33 1.75 -23.77
CA LEU A 52 15.14 2.57 -23.67
C LEU A 52 13.86 1.70 -23.69
N ALA A 53 13.77 0.72 -24.58
CA ALA A 53 12.66 -0.22 -24.65
C ALA A 53 12.49 -1.04 -23.37
N TYR A 54 13.60 -1.51 -22.78
CA TYR A 54 13.56 -2.21 -21.49
C TYR A 54 13.11 -1.30 -20.35
N LEU A 55 13.63 -0.07 -20.28
CA LEU A 55 13.22 0.89 -19.26
C LEU A 55 11.76 1.33 -19.44
N ASN A 56 11.27 1.45 -20.67
CA ASN A 56 9.85 1.66 -20.96
C ASN A 56 9.00 0.48 -20.48
N LYS A 57 9.45 -0.76 -20.65
CA LYS A 57 8.73 -1.93 -20.10
C LYS A 57 8.71 -1.94 -18.56
N LYS A 58 9.81 -1.52 -17.93
CA LYS A 58 10.00 -1.60 -16.47
C LYS A 58 9.43 -0.41 -15.70
N TYR A 59 9.61 0.79 -16.24
CA TYR A 59 9.29 2.08 -15.62
C TYR A 59 8.28 2.88 -16.42
N GLY A 60 7.82 2.38 -17.57
CA GLY A 60 6.71 2.96 -18.30
C GLY A 60 5.48 2.97 -17.43
N VAL A 61 5.33 4.07 -16.71
CA VAL A 61 4.07 4.55 -16.19
C VAL A 61 3.14 4.59 -17.39
N LYS A 62 1.94 4.02 -17.24
CA LYS A 62 0.78 4.22 -18.12
C LYS A 62 0.46 5.72 -18.15
N ALA A 63 1.29 6.50 -18.85
CA ALA A 63 1.08 7.92 -19.07
C ALA A 63 0.04 8.01 -20.17
N ASN A 64 -1.21 8.20 -19.74
CA ASN A 64 -2.33 8.68 -20.52
C ASN A 64 -2.61 7.94 -21.83
N MET A 65 -3.72 7.20 -21.81
CA MET A 65 -4.49 6.82 -22.99
C MET A 65 -4.99 8.10 -23.72
N THR A 66 -4.10 8.87 -24.33
CA THR A 66 -4.46 9.81 -25.38
C THR A 66 -4.86 8.96 -26.58
N LYS A 67 -6.17 8.97 -26.84
CA LYS A 67 -6.81 8.46 -28.05
C LYS A 67 -5.88 8.65 -29.25
N ILE A 68 -5.33 7.55 -29.77
CA ILE A 68 -4.70 7.55 -31.08
C ILE A 68 -5.83 7.77 -32.08
N SER A 69 -5.94 9.00 -32.58
CA SER A 69 -6.65 9.30 -33.80
C SER A 69 -6.00 8.48 -34.91
N VAL A 70 -6.77 7.57 -35.51
CA VAL A 70 -6.36 6.74 -36.64
C VAL A 70 -6.17 7.67 -37.83
N GLY A 71 -4.92 8.07 -38.06
CA GLY A 71 -4.47 8.67 -39.31
C GLY A 71 -4.19 7.56 -40.32
N ASP A 72 -4.88 7.64 -41.44
CA ASP A 72 -4.88 6.75 -42.59
C ASP A 72 -3.46 6.47 -43.13
N GLY A 73 -3.18 5.20 -43.40
CA GLY A 73 -1.85 4.69 -43.73
C GLY A 73 -1.91 3.21 -44.08
N GLN A 74 -2.45 2.93 -45.26
CA GLN A 74 -2.67 1.61 -45.82
C GLN A 74 -1.35 0.86 -46.11
N HIS A 75 -0.79 0.15 -45.12
CA HIS A 75 0.09 -0.99 -45.36
C HIS A 75 0.32 -1.76 -44.05
N THR A 76 -0.51 -2.78 -43.75
CA THR A 76 -0.28 -3.88 -42.76
C THR A 76 -1.63 -4.52 -42.35
N GLN A 77 -2.36 -5.15 -43.27
CA GLN A 77 -3.69 -5.69 -42.94
C GLN A 77 -3.74 -7.17 -42.53
N GLN A 78 -2.68 -7.98 -42.68
CA GLN A 78 -2.75 -9.40 -42.28
C GLN A 78 -2.14 -9.71 -40.90
N SER A 79 -1.12 -8.97 -40.44
CA SER A 79 -0.51 -9.20 -39.13
C SER A 79 -1.24 -8.50 -37.96
N ASN A 80 -2.06 -7.49 -38.27
CA ASN A 80 -2.73 -6.65 -37.28
C ASN A 80 -4.06 -7.23 -36.78
N SER A 81 -4.75 -8.11 -37.53
CA SER A 81 -6.03 -8.67 -37.08
C SER A 81 -5.84 -9.69 -35.94
N THR A 82 -4.82 -10.54 -36.04
CA THR A 82 -4.47 -11.53 -35.02
C THR A 82 -3.89 -10.87 -33.77
N LEU A 83 -3.05 -9.83 -33.93
CA LEU A 83 -2.53 -9.04 -32.80
C LEU A 83 -3.63 -8.21 -32.13
N LYS A 84 -4.54 -7.58 -32.89
CA LYS A 84 -5.71 -6.88 -32.30
C LYS A 84 -6.63 -7.85 -31.57
N SER A 85 -6.85 -9.05 -32.11
CA SER A 85 -7.68 -10.08 -31.46
C SER A 85 -7.03 -10.65 -30.19
N ALA A 86 -5.73 -10.93 -30.22
CA ALA A 86 -4.97 -11.37 -29.05
C ALA A 86 -4.93 -10.27 -27.97
N ASN A 87 -4.72 -9.01 -28.37
CA ASN A 87 -4.78 -7.86 -27.46
C ASN A 87 -6.19 -7.64 -26.89
N GLN A 88 -7.25 -7.86 -27.67
CA GLN A 88 -8.63 -7.77 -27.18
C GLN A 88 -8.91 -8.85 -26.13
N ARG A 89 -8.46 -10.10 -26.37
CA ARG A 89 -8.63 -11.19 -25.40
C ARG A 89 -7.84 -10.96 -24.12
N THR A 90 -6.62 -10.45 -24.20
CA THR A 90 -5.83 -10.11 -23.00
C THR A 90 -6.44 -8.94 -22.24
N ILE A 91 -6.95 -7.92 -22.94
CA ILE A 91 -7.67 -6.81 -22.31
C ILE A 91 -8.95 -7.29 -21.62
N SER A 92 -9.74 -8.15 -22.26
CA SER A 92 -10.94 -8.74 -21.64
C SER A 92 -10.62 -9.57 -20.41
N ALA A 93 -9.58 -10.40 -20.46
CA ALA A 93 -9.13 -11.18 -19.30
C ALA A 93 -8.63 -10.30 -18.16
N LEU A 94 -7.95 -9.18 -18.47
CA LEU A 94 -7.52 -8.20 -17.47
C LEU A 94 -8.71 -7.45 -16.83
N ILE A 95 -9.76 -7.15 -17.60
CA ILE A 95 -10.99 -6.54 -17.09
C ILE A 95 -11.70 -7.53 -16.15
N GLU A 96 -11.85 -8.78 -16.56
CA GLU A 96 -12.47 -9.82 -15.73
C GLU A 96 -11.70 -10.06 -14.42
N GLN A 97 -10.36 -10.09 -14.48
CA GLN A 97 -9.53 -10.16 -13.28
C GLN A 97 -9.70 -8.94 -12.38
N LEU A 98 -9.84 -7.74 -12.95
CA LEU A 98 -10.07 -6.51 -12.20
C LEU A 98 -11.44 -6.53 -11.51
N ASP A 99 -12.47 -7.01 -12.18
CA ASP A 99 -13.83 -7.15 -11.63
C ASP A 99 -13.85 -8.15 -10.47
N VAL A 100 -13.18 -9.30 -10.61
CA VAL A 100 -13.02 -10.28 -9.53
C VAL A 100 -12.29 -9.67 -8.33
N LEU A 101 -11.21 -8.92 -8.58
CA LEU A 101 -10.48 -8.23 -7.51
C LEU A 101 -11.35 -7.16 -6.83
N HIS A 102 -12.16 -6.44 -7.59
CA HIS A 102 -13.06 -5.42 -7.07
C HIS A 102 -14.14 -6.02 -6.16
N GLU A 103 -14.79 -7.11 -6.59
CA GLU A 103 -15.75 -7.81 -5.74
C GLU A 103 -15.10 -8.41 -4.49
N GLN A 104 -13.88 -8.96 -4.61
CA GLN A 104 -13.13 -9.43 -3.45
C GLN A 104 -12.83 -8.30 -2.45
N LEU A 105 -12.49 -7.10 -2.92
CA LEU A 105 -12.28 -5.93 -2.06
C LEU A 105 -13.57 -5.57 -1.33
N LYS A 106 -14.69 -5.48 -2.05
CA LYS A 106 -15.99 -5.18 -1.47
C LYS A 106 -16.42 -6.18 -0.39
N VAL A 107 -16.17 -7.48 -0.63
CA VAL A 107 -16.42 -8.53 0.39
C VAL A 107 -15.52 -8.33 1.61
N LYS A 108 -14.23 -8.05 1.41
CA LYS A 108 -13.28 -7.80 2.52
C LYS A 108 -13.64 -6.57 3.33
N ASP A 109 -14.06 -5.48 2.67
CA ASP A 109 -14.49 -4.25 3.33
C ASP A 109 -15.75 -4.51 4.19
N GLY A 110 -16.69 -5.31 3.70
CA GLY A 110 -17.85 -5.76 4.48
C GLY A 110 -17.46 -6.59 5.70
N GLN A 111 -16.48 -7.50 5.55
CA GLN A 111 -15.96 -8.29 6.68
C GLN A 111 -15.27 -7.42 7.73
N LEU A 112 -14.50 -6.42 7.30
CA LEU A 112 -13.86 -5.46 8.20
C LEU A 112 -14.91 -4.66 8.97
N SER A 113 -15.92 -4.11 8.29
CA SER A 113 -17.01 -3.38 8.94
C SER A 113 -17.75 -4.23 9.98
N ASN A 114 -17.99 -5.51 9.70
CA ASN A 114 -18.62 -6.42 10.67
C ASN A 114 -17.70 -6.72 11.87
N LYS A 115 -16.40 -6.87 11.65
CA LYS A 115 -15.42 -7.04 12.74
C LYS A 115 -15.32 -5.79 13.60
N ASP A 116 -15.35 -4.60 13.01
CA ASP A 116 -15.33 -3.34 13.75
C ASP A 116 -16.56 -3.22 14.67
N LYS A 117 -17.75 -3.58 14.17
CA LYS A 117 -18.97 -3.65 14.99
C LYS A 117 -18.85 -4.64 16.14
N GLN A 118 -18.31 -5.84 15.89
CA GLN A 118 -18.07 -6.82 16.96
C GLN A 118 -17.08 -6.31 18.01
N ILE A 119 -16.03 -5.59 17.59
CA ILE A 119 -15.08 -4.96 18.51
C ILE A 119 -15.77 -3.91 19.37
N GLU A 120 -16.61 -3.06 18.76
CA GLU A 120 -17.41 -2.08 19.49
C GLU A 120 -18.32 -2.74 20.54
N GLU A 121 -19.06 -3.79 20.16
CA GLU A 121 -19.90 -4.56 21.08
C GLU A 121 -19.07 -5.15 22.24
N LEU A 122 -17.92 -5.75 21.96
CA LEU A 122 -17.01 -6.29 22.99
C LEU A 122 -16.50 -5.20 23.94
N HIS A 123 -16.18 -4.01 23.43
CA HIS A 123 -15.81 -2.87 24.27
C HIS A 123 -16.97 -2.45 25.19
N THR A 124 -18.19 -2.34 24.65
CA THR A 124 -19.36 -1.99 25.48
C THR A 124 -19.61 -3.02 26.58
N LEU A 125 -19.47 -4.31 26.27
CA LEU A 125 -19.65 -5.40 27.24
C LEU A 125 -18.56 -5.36 28.31
N LEU A 126 -17.31 -5.13 27.91
CA LEU A 126 -16.19 -4.98 28.82
C LEU A 126 -16.43 -3.81 29.78
N ASP A 127 -16.84 -2.65 29.27
CA ASP A 127 -17.15 -1.47 30.07
C ASP A 127 -18.29 -1.73 31.06
N GLN A 128 -19.34 -2.43 30.63
CA GLN A 128 -20.43 -2.84 31.52
C GLN A 128 -19.92 -3.77 32.63
N SER A 129 -19.10 -4.78 32.29
CA SER A 129 -18.55 -5.70 33.29
C SER A 129 -17.64 -5.00 34.29
N GLN A 130 -16.84 -4.03 33.85
CA GLN A 130 -15.98 -3.24 34.73
C GLN A 130 -16.82 -2.36 35.68
N LYS A 131 -17.85 -1.70 35.16
CA LYS A 131 -18.79 -0.91 35.97
C LYS A 131 -19.51 -1.75 37.02
N LEU A 132 -19.96 -2.95 36.67
CA LEU A 132 -20.59 -3.88 37.61
C LEU A 132 -19.59 -4.32 38.69
N ASN A 133 -18.41 -4.81 38.30
CA ASN A 133 -17.36 -5.21 39.25
C ASN A 133 -16.94 -4.09 40.21
N LEU A 134 -16.88 -2.85 39.74
CA LEU A 134 -16.59 -1.69 40.58
C LEU A 134 -17.77 -1.34 41.49
N SER A 135 -19.00 -1.47 40.99
CA SER A 135 -20.22 -1.25 41.78
C SER A 135 -20.39 -2.30 42.87
N ASP A 136 -20.06 -3.56 42.61
CA ASP A 136 -20.14 -4.66 43.60
C ASP A 136 -19.04 -4.55 44.67
N LYS A 137 -17.87 -4.00 44.32
CA LYS A 137 -16.78 -3.76 45.28
C LYS A 137 -17.00 -2.52 46.17
N LYS A 138 -17.76 -1.53 45.73
CA LYS A 138 -18.06 -0.32 46.52
C LYS A 138 -18.80 -0.57 47.84
N PRO A 139 -19.91 -1.34 47.91
CA PRO A 139 -20.65 -1.55 49.15
C PRO A 139 -19.82 -2.33 50.18
N ALA A 140 -18.99 -3.28 49.77
CA ALA A 140 -18.12 -4.04 50.67
C ALA A 140 -17.09 -3.14 51.37
N LEU A 141 -16.44 -2.23 50.65
CA LEU A 141 -15.44 -1.32 51.22
C LEU A 141 -16.05 -0.22 52.11
N VAL A 142 -17.27 0.22 51.82
CA VAL A 142 -17.99 1.19 52.66
C VAL A 142 -18.47 0.52 53.94
N ALA A 143 -19.01 -0.70 53.88
CA ALA A 143 -19.45 -1.46 55.04
C ALA A 143 -18.28 -1.82 55.99
N GLU A 144 -17.10 -2.16 55.46
CA GLU A 144 -15.94 -2.47 56.30
C GLU A 144 -15.40 -1.23 57.05
N LYS A 145 -15.42 -0.06 56.41
CA LYS A 145 -14.95 1.21 57.00
C LYS A 145 -15.92 1.78 58.03
N THR A 146 -17.23 1.62 57.85
CA THR A 146 -18.22 2.07 58.83
C THR A 146 -18.23 1.19 60.08
N ASN A 147 -18.06 -0.13 59.94
CA ASN A 147 -18.00 -1.05 61.08
C ASN A 147 -16.76 -0.81 61.96
N LYS A 148 -15.58 -0.61 61.37
CA LYS A 148 -14.35 -0.31 62.14
C LYS A 148 -14.39 1.04 62.86
N LYS A 149 -15.01 2.06 62.26
CA LYS A 149 -15.16 3.39 62.89
C LYS A 149 -16.24 3.42 63.97
N SER A 150 -17.36 2.73 63.78
CA SER A 150 -18.42 2.65 64.80
C SER A 150 -17.96 1.86 66.02
N LEU A 151 -17.28 0.71 65.86
CA LEU A 151 -16.75 -0.07 66.97
C LEU A 151 -15.75 0.73 67.84
N GLY A 152 -14.90 1.56 67.23
CA GLY A 152 -13.96 2.42 67.96
C GLY A 152 -14.64 3.57 68.71
N PHE A 153 -15.69 4.15 68.13
CA PHE A 153 -16.45 5.24 68.75
C PHE A 153 -17.32 4.75 69.92
N PHE A 154 -18.08 3.66 69.73
CA PHE A 154 -18.92 3.09 70.79
C PHE A 154 -18.10 2.52 71.95
N LYS A 155 -16.94 1.89 71.69
CA LYS A 155 -16.02 1.44 72.74
C LYS A 155 -15.45 2.60 73.56
N ARG A 156 -15.22 3.76 72.95
CA ARG A 156 -14.71 4.95 73.64
C ARG A 156 -15.81 5.76 74.36
N LEU A 157 -17.06 5.63 73.91
CA LEU A 157 -18.21 6.36 74.46
C LEU A 157 -18.92 5.58 75.59
N PHE A 158 -18.89 4.25 75.56
CA PHE A 158 -19.60 3.39 76.51
C PHE A 158 -18.73 2.29 77.15
N GLY A 159 -17.46 2.16 76.76
CA GLY A 159 -16.51 1.27 77.42
C GLY A 159 -16.08 1.89 78.74
N ALA A 160 -16.73 1.47 79.83
CA ALA A 160 -16.23 1.71 81.17
C ALA A 160 -14.89 0.98 81.35
N ASP A 161 -13.85 1.74 81.67
CA ASP A 161 -12.59 1.23 82.21
C ASP A 161 -12.89 0.56 83.56
N ASN A 162 -13.16 -0.74 83.55
CA ASN A 162 -13.13 -1.56 84.76
C ASN A 162 -11.72 -2.15 84.90
N HIS A 163 -10.93 -1.48 85.76
CA HIS A 163 -9.72 -1.90 86.47
C HIS A 163 -8.57 -2.55 85.69
#